data_AF-A0A938YP58-F1
#
_entry.id   AF-A0A938YP58-F1
#
_cell.length_a   1.000
_cell.length_b   1.000
_cell.length_c   1.000
_cell.angle_alpha   90.00
_cell.angle_beta   90.00
_cell.angle_gamma   90.00
#
_symmetry.space_group_name_H-M   'P 1'
#
loop_
_entity.id
_entity.type
_entity.pdbx_description
1 polymer ?
#
loop_
_entity_poly.entity_id
_entity_poly.type
_entity_poly.pdbx_seq_one_letter_code
_entity_poly.pdbx_strand_id
1 'polypeptide(L)'
;MKKTGNNLAITKIQAALIVVIIIGTIAFSSYFLSLTNTETTTPFSLNVTSRPASFDEALYTVPNQKCLLLVTIEENQTTQGSKAVTISAIAPDCQVTVFPQTITSGKVAEVTVVPAEADVGKNVTVTIQGERGEVKQTKTVTFEIIEEEEREETLGPEAVNIRNNFTQWLSTNHPELGIISETAWTGTVVNPRVLVVMHYMFLSEDWEMYVTWHVMIPPYDWARIYIRHRYNQTAPTYAFEISSIQEQAQPQAIEVPDWV
;
A
#
# COMPACT_ATOMS: atom_id res chain seq x y z
N MET A 1 78.53 -5.45 -46.81
CA MET A 1 77.73 -4.78 -45.75
C MET A 1 76.26 -5.16 -45.91
N LYS A 2 75.71 -5.97 -45.00
CA LYS A 2 74.25 -6.07 -44.75
C LYS A 2 74.03 -6.82 -43.44
N LYS A 3 73.63 -6.09 -42.40
CA LYS A 3 73.16 -6.62 -41.11
C LYS A 3 71.73 -6.11 -40.93
N THR A 4 70.74 -6.90 -41.36
CA THR A 4 69.29 -6.59 -41.25
C THR A 4 68.54 -7.72 -40.53
N GLY A 5 69.17 -8.36 -39.54
CA GLY A 5 68.61 -9.53 -38.86
C GLY A 5 67.89 -9.28 -37.52
N ASN A 6 68.12 -8.14 -36.85
CA ASN A 6 67.72 -8.00 -35.43
C ASN A 6 66.45 -7.18 -35.18
N ASN A 7 65.95 -6.42 -36.15
CA ASN A 7 64.82 -5.51 -35.89
C ASN A 7 63.49 -6.24 -35.75
N LEU A 8 63.24 -7.30 -36.53
CA LEU A 8 61.96 -8.01 -36.52
C LEU A 8 61.66 -8.70 -35.18
N ALA A 9 62.69 -9.27 -34.54
CA ALA A 9 62.54 -9.91 -33.23
C ALA A 9 62.22 -8.89 -32.13
N ILE A 10 62.89 -7.72 -32.16
CA ILE A 10 62.65 -6.62 -31.22
C ILE A 10 61.23 -6.06 -31.40
N THR A 11 60.75 -5.89 -32.63
CA THR A 11 59.39 -5.40 -32.89
C THR A 11 58.30 -6.37 -32.41
N LYS A 12 58.51 -7.69 -32.57
CA LYS A 12 57.57 -8.70 -32.06
C LYS A 12 57.51 -8.74 -30.54
N ILE A 13 58.66 -8.61 -29.86
CA ILE A 13 58.73 -8.56 -28.40
C ILE A 13 58.06 -7.28 -27.87
N GLN A 14 58.30 -6.13 -28.51
CA GLN A 14 57.65 -4.87 -28.15
C GLN A 14 56.12 -4.92 -28.34
N ALA A 15 55.65 -5.50 -29.45
CA ALA A 15 54.22 -5.66 -29.70
C ALA A 15 53.55 -6.58 -28.66
N ALA A 16 54.18 -7.70 -28.31
CA ALA A 16 53.68 -8.61 -27.27
C ALA A 16 53.62 -7.92 -25.90
N LEU A 17 54.63 -7.12 -25.55
CA LEU A 17 54.67 -6.38 -24.28
C LEU A 17 53.54 -5.34 -24.20
N ILE A 18 53.29 -4.60 -25.28
CA ILE A 18 52.21 -3.60 -25.36
C ILE A 18 50.84 -4.26 -25.17
N VAL A 19 50.61 -5.41 -25.81
CA VAL A 19 49.34 -6.15 -25.67
C VAL A 19 49.12 -6.61 -24.23
N VAL A 20 50.16 -7.13 -23.56
CA VAL A 20 50.07 -7.56 -22.15
C VAL A 20 49.78 -6.37 -21.23
N ILE A 21 50.41 -5.22 -21.46
CA ILE A 21 50.16 -4.00 -20.69
C ILE A 21 48.71 -3.53 -20.87
N ILE A 22 48.21 -3.49 -22.11
CA ILE A 22 46.83 -3.06 -22.40
C ILE A 22 45.82 -3.97 -21.72
N ILE A 23 45.97 -5.30 -21.86
CA ILE A 23 45.08 -6.29 -21.23
C ILE A 23 45.13 -6.15 -19.71
N GLY A 24 46.33 -5.99 -19.14
CA GLY A 24 46.53 -5.76 -17.72
C GLY A 24 45.83 -4.50 -17.22
N THR A 25 45.94 -3.39 -17.94
CA THR A 25 45.25 -2.14 -17.58
C THR A 25 43.73 -2.24 -17.70
N ILE A 26 43.19 -2.90 -18.73
CA ILE A 26 41.74 -3.09 -18.88
C ILE A 26 41.19 -3.95 -17.74
N ALA A 27 41.87 -5.06 -17.42
CA ALA A 27 41.49 -5.93 -16.30
C ALA A 27 41.59 -5.22 -14.95
N PHE A 28 42.64 -4.43 -14.74
CA PHE A 28 42.82 -3.66 -13.51
C PHE A 28 41.79 -2.55 -13.36
N SER A 29 41.51 -1.80 -14.44
CA SER A 29 40.49 -0.74 -14.45
C SER A 29 39.08 -1.30 -14.24
N SER A 30 38.73 -2.44 -14.86
CA SER A 30 37.44 -3.08 -14.67
C SER A 30 37.26 -3.65 -13.25
N TYR A 31 38.32 -4.21 -12.67
CA TYR A 31 38.33 -4.63 -11.26
C TYR A 31 38.21 -3.45 -10.28
N PHE A 32 38.90 -2.33 -10.55
CA PHE A 32 38.78 -1.13 -9.72
C PHE A 32 37.40 -0.47 -9.84
N LEU A 33 36.83 -0.43 -11.04
CA LEU A 33 35.45 0.04 -11.26
C LEU A 33 34.41 -0.84 -10.56
N SER A 34 34.63 -2.16 -10.47
CA SER A 34 33.73 -3.03 -9.70
C SER A 34 33.86 -2.83 -8.19
N LEU A 35 35.06 -2.48 -7.70
CA LEU A 35 35.30 -2.21 -6.27
C LEU A 35 34.69 -0.88 -5.80
N THR A 36 34.50 0.10 -6.69
CA THR A 36 33.95 1.43 -6.34
C THR A 36 32.43 1.55 -6.45
N ASN A 37 31.74 0.51 -6.94
CA ASN A 37 30.28 0.53 -7.14
C ASN A 37 29.46 0.00 -5.96
N THR A 38 30.02 -0.06 -4.76
CA THR A 38 29.24 -0.23 -3.52
C THR A 38 28.56 1.09 -3.18
N GLU A 39 27.49 1.40 -3.93
CA GLU A 39 26.56 2.43 -3.51
C GLU A 39 25.98 2.04 -2.16
N THR A 40 26.38 2.77 -1.12
CA THR A 40 25.88 2.58 0.24
C THR A 40 24.36 2.74 0.23
N THR A 41 23.65 1.63 0.42
CA THR A 41 22.20 1.63 0.44
C THR A 41 21.71 2.37 1.68
N THR A 42 20.97 3.46 1.50
CA THR A 42 20.39 4.24 2.60
C THR A 42 19.43 3.36 3.44
N PRO A 43 19.67 3.22 4.75
CA PRO A 43 18.78 2.49 5.65
C PRO A 43 17.39 3.14 5.71
N PHE A 44 16.37 2.31 5.87
CA PHE A 44 14.97 2.76 6.00
C PHE A 44 14.24 1.90 7.05
N SER A 45 13.10 2.41 7.50
CA SER A 45 12.14 1.70 8.36
C SER A 45 10.84 1.45 7.60
N LEU A 46 10.25 0.28 7.82
CA LEU A 46 9.00 -0.15 7.21
C LEU A 46 7.87 -0.05 8.25
N ASN A 47 6.84 0.73 7.96
CA ASN A 47 5.66 0.87 8.81
C ASN A 47 4.44 0.28 8.13
N VAL A 48 3.59 -0.38 8.90
CA VAL A 48 2.37 -1.05 8.43
C VAL A 48 1.20 -0.64 9.32
N THR A 49 0.12 -0.19 8.71
CA THR A 49 -1.12 0.22 9.39
C THR A 49 -2.31 -0.52 8.77
N SER A 50 -3.11 -1.19 9.58
CA SER A 50 -4.35 -1.83 9.10
C SER A 50 -5.45 -0.80 8.86
N ARG A 51 -6.36 -1.11 7.92
CA ARG A 51 -7.53 -0.27 7.60
C ARG A 51 -8.83 -1.05 7.80
N PRO A 52 -9.82 -0.48 8.52
CA PRO A 52 -9.71 0.72 9.35
C PRO A 52 -8.75 0.46 10.53
N ALA A 53 -8.31 1.53 11.19
CA ALA A 53 -7.64 1.38 12.47
C ALA A 53 -8.59 0.62 13.41
N SER A 54 -8.20 -0.59 13.81
CA SER A 54 -9.02 -1.36 14.75
C SER A 54 -9.08 -0.64 16.09
N PHE A 55 -10.25 -0.67 16.72
CA PHE A 55 -10.43 -0.13 18.07
C PHE A 55 -9.78 -1.02 19.14
N ASP A 56 -9.51 -2.29 18.80
CA ASP A 56 -8.88 -3.29 19.67
C ASP A 56 -7.57 -3.82 19.07
N GLU A 57 -6.71 -4.40 19.91
CA GLU A 57 -5.45 -5.06 19.50
C GLU A 57 -5.68 -6.23 18.52
N ALA A 58 -6.87 -6.83 18.53
CA ALA A 58 -7.22 -7.94 17.65
C ALA A 58 -7.80 -7.44 16.31
N LEU A 59 -7.27 -7.99 15.21
CA LEU A 59 -7.77 -7.74 13.86
C LEU A 59 -8.64 -8.91 13.41
N TYR A 60 -9.80 -8.58 12.85
CA TYR A 60 -10.77 -9.54 12.34
C TYR A 60 -11.06 -9.27 10.87
N THR A 61 -11.25 -10.35 10.13
CA THR A 61 -11.80 -10.32 8.77
C THR A 61 -12.75 -11.50 8.60
N VAL A 62 -13.55 -11.44 7.56
CA VAL A 62 -14.38 -12.57 7.10
C VAL A 62 -13.83 -13.08 5.75
N PRO A 63 -14.15 -14.32 5.36
CA PRO A 63 -13.78 -14.87 4.07
C PRO A 63 -14.18 -14.00 2.89
N ASN A 64 -13.41 -14.04 1.81
CA ASN A 64 -13.69 -13.36 0.54
C ASN A 64 -13.76 -11.82 0.61
N GLN A 65 -13.59 -11.23 1.80
CA GLN A 65 -13.48 -9.78 2.00
C GLN A 65 -12.01 -9.35 2.01
N LYS A 66 -11.77 -8.08 1.69
CA LYS A 66 -10.44 -7.49 1.60
C LYS A 66 -10.00 -6.95 2.96
N CYS A 67 -8.94 -7.53 3.51
CA CYS A 67 -8.14 -6.90 4.55
C CYS A 67 -7.10 -5.97 3.88
N LEU A 68 -7.17 -4.67 4.19
CA LEU A 68 -6.30 -3.66 3.61
C LEU A 68 -5.24 -3.21 4.62
N LEU A 69 -3.97 -3.30 4.23
CA LEU A 69 -2.82 -2.85 5.02
C LEU A 69 -2.06 -1.77 4.24
N LEU A 70 -1.86 -0.61 4.86
CA LEU A 70 -1.07 0.48 4.30
C LEU A 70 0.38 0.33 4.72
N VAL A 71 1.29 0.44 3.76
CA VAL A 71 2.73 0.31 3.95
C VAL A 71 3.42 1.61 3.58
N THR A 72 4.23 2.14 4.50
CA THR A 72 5.01 3.37 4.29
C THR A 72 6.47 3.19 4.64
N ILE A 73 7.30 4.05 4.05
CA ILE A 73 8.74 4.09 4.25
C ILE A 73 9.14 5.36 5.01
N GLU A 74 9.82 5.17 6.12
CA GLU A 74 10.52 6.23 6.85
C GLU A 74 12.01 6.13 6.56
N GLU A 75 12.59 7.25 6.10
CA GLU A 75 14.03 7.34 5.89
C GLU A 75 14.69 7.59 7.24
N ASN A 76 15.69 6.77 7.60
CA ASN A 76 16.41 6.95 8.85
C ASN A 76 17.38 8.14 8.80
N GLN A 77 17.51 8.80 7.64
CA GLN A 77 18.33 9.99 7.42
C GLN A 77 17.65 10.95 6.44
N THR A 78 17.82 12.25 6.63
CA THR A 78 17.25 13.34 5.82
C THR A 78 17.95 13.54 4.47
N THR A 79 18.28 12.44 3.78
CA THR A 79 18.81 12.52 2.41
C THR A 79 17.67 12.71 1.42
N GLN A 80 17.68 13.86 0.75
CA GLN A 80 16.79 14.17 -0.35
C GLN A 80 17.11 13.24 -1.54
N GLY A 81 16.13 12.48 -2.01
CA GLY A 81 16.29 11.60 -3.18
C GLY A 81 16.60 10.13 -2.88
N SER A 82 16.16 9.59 -1.74
CA SER A 82 16.27 8.15 -1.45
C SER A 82 15.65 7.29 -2.57
N LYS A 83 16.35 6.21 -2.94
CA LYS A 83 15.86 5.23 -3.92
C LYS A 83 14.56 4.59 -3.45
N ALA A 84 13.75 4.14 -4.40
CA ALA A 84 12.51 3.46 -4.03
C ALA A 84 12.78 2.11 -3.33
N VAL A 85 11.83 1.69 -2.49
CA VAL A 85 11.79 0.39 -1.82
C VAL A 85 10.77 -0.48 -2.55
N THR A 86 11.17 -1.70 -2.91
CA THR A 86 10.27 -2.71 -3.45
C THR A 86 9.53 -3.40 -2.31
N ILE A 87 8.20 -3.42 -2.37
CA ILE A 87 7.32 -4.02 -1.38
C ILE A 87 6.81 -5.35 -1.91
N SER A 88 6.89 -6.38 -1.08
CA SER A 88 6.26 -7.68 -1.31
C SER A 88 5.53 -8.14 -0.06
N ALA A 89 4.54 -9.01 -0.23
CA ALA A 89 3.78 -9.57 0.87
C ALA A 89 3.39 -11.01 0.56
N ILE A 90 3.36 -11.84 1.60
CA ILE A 90 2.95 -13.25 1.52
C ILE A 90 2.05 -13.54 2.72
N ALA A 91 0.93 -14.20 2.46
CA ALA A 91 0.06 -14.80 3.45
C ALA A 91 -0.34 -16.16 2.90
N PRO A 92 0.11 -17.28 3.50
CA PRO A 92 -0.25 -18.62 3.04
C PRO A 92 -1.77 -18.77 2.92
N ASP A 93 -2.21 -19.48 1.89
CA ASP A 93 -3.61 -19.83 1.62
C ASP A 93 -4.56 -18.63 1.30
N CYS A 94 -4.05 -17.41 1.34
CA CYS A 94 -4.79 -16.20 0.98
C CYS A 94 -4.39 -15.68 -0.41
N GLN A 95 -5.30 -14.96 -1.07
CA GLN A 95 -4.94 -14.12 -2.21
C GLN A 95 -4.30 -12.83 -1.69
N VAL A 96 -3.09 -12.52 -2.16
CA VAL A 96 -2.36 -11.30 -1.77
C VAL A 96 -2.03 -10.47 -2.99
N THR A 97 -2.33 -9.17 -2.93
CA THR A 97 -1.87 -8.19 -3.93
C THR A 97 -1.14 -7.04 -3.24
N VAL A 98 -0.17 -6.45 -3.94
CA VAL A 98 0.60 -5.29 -3.47
C VAL A 98 0.61 -4.23 -4.56
N PHE A 99 0.14 -3.03 -4.26
CA PHE A 99 0.16 -1.93 -5.21
C PHE A 99 0.24 -0.54 -4.57
N PRO A 100 1.10 0.37 -5.06
CA PRO A 100 2.21 0.09 -5.97
C PRO A 100 3.27 -0.81 -5.31
N GLN A 101 3.95 -1.65 -6.10
CA GLN A 101 5.01 -2.53 -5.60
C GLN A 101 6.32 -1.79 -5.27
N THR A 102 6.45 -0.52 -5.64
CA THR A 102 7.67 0.24 -5.44
C THR A 102 7.30 1.65 -5.00
N ILE A 103 7.78 2.06 -3.82
CA ILE A 103 7.44 3.34 -3.21
C ILE A 103 8.67 4.07 -2.67
N THR A 104 8.60 5.39 -2.66
CA THR A 104 9.52 6.26 -1.93
C THR A 104 8.88 6.74 -0.64
N SER A 105 9.63 7.38 0.26
CA SER A 105 9.04 8.07 1.40
C SER A 105 7.98 9.10 0.94
N GLY A 106 6.91 9.23 1.72
CA GLY A 106 5.72 10.02 1.37
C GLY A 106 4.74 9.35 0.39
N LYS A 107 5.03 8.13 -0.08
CA LYS A 107 4.08 7.30 -0.85
C LYS A 107 3.63 6.11 0.00
N VAL A 108 2.49 5.56 -0.37
CA VAL A 108 1.84 4.44 0.32
C VAL A 108 1.70 3.27 -0.65
N ALA A 109 2.14 2.09 -0.23
CA ALA A 109 1.78 0.84 -0.88
C ALA A 109 0.60 0.21 -0.13
N GLU A 110 -0.32 -0.38 -0.86
CA GLU A 110 -1.47 -1.09 -0.32
C GLU A 110 -1.25 -2.59 -0.49
N VAL A 111 -1.23 -3.31 0.62
CA VAL A 111 -1.25 -4.77 0.65
C VAL A 111 -2.69 -5.19 0.90
N THR A 112 -3.31 -5.83 -0.08
CA THR A 112 -4.66 -6.40 0.06
C THR A 112 -4.55 -7.90 0.26
N VAL A 113 -5.19 -8.41 1.30
CA VAL A 113 -5.27 -9.84 1.61
C VAL A 113 -6.72 -10.27 1.60
N VAL A 114 -7.04 -11.31 0.81
CA VAL A 114 -8.38 -11.90 0.73
C VAL A 114 -8.27 -13.35 1.20
N PRO A 115 -8.79 -13.69 2.39
CA PRO A 115 -8.77 -15.05 2.91
C PRO A 115 -9.84 -15.92 2.24
N ALA A 116 -9.57 -17.22 2.17
CA ALA A 116 -10.53 -18.19 1.65
C ALA A 116 -11.53 -18.65 2.72
N GLU A 117 -12.68 -19.16 2.30
CA GLU A 117 -13.70 -19.73 3.18
C GLU A 117 -13.17 -20.94 3.99
N ALA A 118 -12.22 -21.69 3.44
CA ALA A 118 -11.56 -22.80 4.14
C ALA A 118 -10.68 -22.37 5.32
N ASP A 119 -10.48 -21.06 5.51
CA ASP A 119 -9.63 -20.48 6.56
C ASP A 119 -10.43 -19.90 7.75
N VAL A 120 -11.76 -20.02 7.74
CA VAL A 120 -12.60 -19.64 8.90
C VAL A 120 -12.11 -20.34 10.18
N GLY A 121 -12.02 -19.56 11.26
CA GLY A 121 -11.55 -19.97 12.58
C GLY A 121 -10.02 -20.03 12.71
N LYS A 122 -9.26 -19.69 11.66
CA LYS A 122 -7.79 -19.65 11.69
C LYS A 122 -7.27 -18.23 11.89
N ASN A 123 -6.05 -18.15 12.43
CA ASN A 123 -5.25 -16.95 12.38
C ASN A 123 -4.37 -16.96 11.12
N VAL A 124 -4.50 -15.92 10.30
CA VAL A 124 -3.62 -15.70 9.14
C VAL A 124 -2.57 -14.66 9.50
N THR A 125 -1.33 -14.98 9.18
CA THR A 125 -0.19 -14.06 9.35
C THR A 125 0.32 -13.62 7.98
N VAL A 126 0.26 -12.32 7.74
CA VAL A 126 0.81 -11.65 6.57
C VAL A 126 2.23 -11.22 6.88
N THR A 127 3.19 -11.67 6.08
CA THR A 127 4.57 -11.20 6.14
C THR A 127 4.80 -10.20 5.02
N ILE A 128 5.12 -8.96 5.38
CA ILE A 128 5.37 -7.85 4.46
C ILE A 128 6.85 -7.52 4.51
N GLN A 129 7.47 -7.44 3.34
CA GLN A 129 8.89 -7.15 3.20
C GLN A 129 9.10 -5.91 2.33
N GLY A 130 9.98 -5.03 2.78
CA GLY A 130 10.55 -3.95 1.99
C GLY A 130 12.01 -4.28 1.65
N GLU A 131 12.40 -4.08 0.39
CA GLU A 131 13.76 -4.31 -0.09
C GLU A 131 14.28 -3.11 -0.89
N ARG A 132 15.49 -2.66 -0.55
CA ARG A 132 16.24 -1.64 -1.28
C ARG A 132 17.69 -2.09 -1.26
N GLY A 133 18.27 -2.40 -2.43
CA GLY A 133 19.64 -2.93 -2.48
C GLY A 133 19.79 -4.17 -1.60
N GLU A 134 20.77 -4.14 -0.69
CA GLU A 134 21.01 -5.23 0.28
C GLU A 134 20.20 -5.09 1.58
N VAL A 135 19.52 -3.95 1.79
CA VAL A 135 18.76 -3.68 3.00
C VAL A 135 17.35 -4.25 2.88
N LYS A 136 16.98 -5.08 3.85
CA LYS A 136 15.67 -5.72 3.97
C LYS A 136 15.04 -5.35 5.31
N GLN A 137 13.76 -5.02 5.28
CA GLN A 137 12.93 -4.82 6.46
C GLN A 137 11.70 -5.73 6.36
N THR A 138 11.30 -6.32 7.47
CA THR A 138 10.16 -7.24 7.53
C THR A 138 9.21 -6.82 8.64
N LYS A 139 7.91 -6.85 8.35
CA LYS A 139 6.83 -6.65 9.30
C LYS A 139 5.81 -7.77 9.14
N THR A 140 5.15 -8.12 10.23
CA THR A 140 4.09 -9.13 10.24
C THR A 140 2.83 -8.53 10.81
N VAL A 141 1.69 -8.88 10.21
CA VAL A 141 0.35 -8.56 10.72
C VAL A 141 -0.44 -9.84 10.80
N THR A 142 -1.13 -10.07 11.92
CA THR A 142 -1.94 -11.27 12.13
C THR A 142 -3.39 -10.86 12.36
N PHE A 143 -4.31 -11.58 11.75
CA PHE A 143 -5.75 -11.41 11.95
C PHE A 143 -6.45 -12.77 12.04
N GLU A 144 -7.57 -12.79 12.75
CA GLU A 144 -8.47 -13.95 12.85
C GLU A 144 -9.53 -13.85 11.75
N ILE A 145 -9.77 -14.98 11.08
CA ILE A 145 -10.87 -15.10 10.11
C ILE A 145 -12.08 -15.66 10.85
N ILE A 146 -13.15 -14.90 10.88
CA ILE A 146 -14.39 -15.29 11.55
C ILE A 146 -15.44 -15.69 10.53
N GLU A 147 -16.46 -16.41 10.99
CA GLU A 147 -17.61 -16.78 10.16
C GLU A 147 -18.39 -15.52 9.77
N GLU A 148 -18.83 -15.46 8.52
CA GLU A 148 -19.70 -14.40 8.01
C GLU A 148 -21.08 -14.53 8.67
N GLU A 149 -21.53 -13.52 9.40
CA GLU A 149 -22.87 -13.53 9.99
C GLU A 149 -23.94 -13.24 8.91
N GLU A 150 -25.16 -13.77 9.06
CA GLU A 150 -26.28 -13.55 8.11
C GLU A 150 -26.53 -12.05 7.79
N ARG A 151 -26.18 -11.16 8.72
CA ARG A 151 -26.29 -9.71 8.55
C ARG A 151 -25.41 -9.16 7.42
N GLU A 152 -24.27 -9.78 7.16
CA GLU A 152 -23.28 -9.29 6.19
C GLU A 152 -23.81 -9.31 4.75
N GLU A 153 -24.75 -10.21 4.44
CA GLU A 153 -25.44 -10.24 3.14
C GLU A 153 -26.20 -8.93 2.86
N THR A 154 -26.74 -8.29 3.90
CA THR A 154 -27.48 -7.03 3.79
C THR A 154 -26.59 -5.79 3.90
N LEU A 155 -25.40 -5.95 4.50
CA LEU A 155 -24.49 -4.85 4.80
C LEU A 155 -23.97 -4.16 3.54
N GLY A 156 -23.56 -4.94 2.54
CA GLY A 156 -23.06 -4.41 1.26
C GLY A 156 -24.10 -3.54 0.53
N PRO A 157 -25.31 -4.04 0.25
CA PRO A 157 -26.38 -3.26 -0.34
C PRO A 157 -26.75 -1.98 0.44
N GLU A 158 -26.81 -2.05 1.77
CA GLU A 158 -27.10 -0.88 2.61
C GLU A 158 -25.98 0.17 2.52
N ALA A 159 -24.72 -0.26 2.62
CA ALA A 159 -23.56 0.61 2.45
C ALA A 159 -23.54 1.30 1.09
N VAL A 160 -23.96 0.61 0.01
CA VAL A 160 -24.08 1.18 -1.33
C VAL A 160 -25.12 2.30 -1.38
N ASN A 161 -26.28 2.11 -0.74
CA ASN A 161 -27.32 3.14 -0.67
C ASN A 161 -26.82 4.38 0.07
N ILE A 162 -26.15 4.20 1.21
CA ILE A 162 -25.57 5.29 1.99
C ILE A 162 -24.49 6.02 1.18
N ARG A 163 -23.56 5.27 0.57
CA ARG A 163 -22.52 5.81 -0.30
C ARG A 163 -23.13 6.68 -1.41
N ASN A 164 -24.21 6.23 -2.05
CA ASN A 164 -24.85 6.96 -3.15
C ASN A 164 -25.40 8.32 -2.71
N ASN A 165 -25.93 8.43 -1.47
CA ASN A 165 -26.37 9.72 -0.93
C ASN A 165 -25.20 10.71 -0.84
N PHE A 166 -24.02 10.24 -0.41
CA PHE A 166 -22.83 11.07 -0.38
C PHE A 166 -22.27 11.37 -1.77
N THR A 167 -22.10 10.37 -2.65
CA THR A 167 -21.48 10.59 -3.96
C THR A 167 -22.28 11.55 -4.83
N GLN A 168 -23.62 11.49 -4.78
CA GLN A 168 -24.49 12.46 -5.45
C GLN A 168 -24.21 13.88 -4.94
N TRP A 169 -24.17 14.08 -3.63
CA TRP A 169 -23.91 15.39 -3.04
C TRP A 169 -22.47 15.88 -3.32
N LEU A 170 -21.47 15.01 -3.21
CA LEU A 170 -20.05 15.32 -3.47
C LEU A 170 -19.83 15.77 -4.90
N SER A 171 -20.46 15.13 -5.89
CA SER A 171 -20.34 15.53 -7.30
C SER A 171 -20.78 16.99 -7.56
N THR A 172 -21.70 17.50 -6.74
CA THR A 172 -22.24 18.86 -6.86
C THR A 172 -21.46 19.86 -6.00
N ASN A 173 -21.14 19.48 -4.75
CA ASN A 173 -20.59 20.40 -3.74
C ASN A 173 -19.06 20.33 -3.61
N HIS A 174 -18.46 19.22 -4.02
CA HIS A 174 -17.02 18.96 -4.00
C HIS A 174 -16.51 18.37 -5.33
N PRO A 175 -16.75 19.06 -6.47
CA PRO A 175 -16.32 18.58 -7.77
C PRO A 175 -14.79 18.41 -7.88
N GLU A 176 -14.01 19.10 -7.04
CA GLU A 176 -12.55 18.96 -6.94
C GLU A 176 -12.09 17.55 -6.54
N LEU A 177 -12.95 16.76 -5.91
CA LEU A 177 -12.64 15.36 -5.55
C LEU A 177 -12.80 14.41 -6.74
N GLY A 178 -13.50 14.82 -7.80
CA GLY A 178 -13.76 13.96 -8.96
C GLY A 178 -14.61 12.71 -8.67
N ILE A 179 -15.26 12.65 -7.51
CA ILE A 179 -16.15 11.55 -7.12
C ILE A 179 -17.55 11.82 -7.67
N ILE A 180 -18.02 10.94 -8.57
CA ILE A 180 -19.30 11.04 -9.27
C ILE A 180 -20.11 9.74 -9.10
N SER A 181 -21.37 9.73 -9.58
CA SER A 181 -22.24 8.55 -9.52
C SER A 181 -21.68 7.34 -10.28
N GLU A 182 -20.88 7.59 -11.31
CA GLU A 182 -20.27 6.57 -12.17
C GLU A 182 -18.91 6.09 -11.64
N THR A 183 -18.38 6.68 -10.56
CA THR A 183 -17.12 6.22 -9.96
C THR A 183 -17.26 4.74 -9.59
N ALA A 184 -16.37 3.91 -10.13
CA ALA A 184 -16.38 2.48 -9.86
C ALA A 184 -15.82 2.21 -8.47
N TRP A 185 -16.57 1.45 -7.66
CA TRP A 185 -16.19 1.09 -6.30
C TRP A 185 -16.24 -0.42 -6.12
N THR A 186 -15.24 -0.97 -5.44
CA THR A 186 -15.31 -2.32 -4.87
C THR A 186 -15.51 -2.21 -3.37
N GLY A 187 -16.56 -2.85 -2.86
CA GLY A 187 -16.88 -2.91 -1.44
C GLY A 187 -16.08 -3.98 -0.70
N THR A 188 -15.88 -3.78 0.60
CA THR A 188 -15.43 -4.82 1.53
C THR A 188 -15.97 -4.55 2.93
N VAL A 189 -16.34 -5.62 3.63
CA VAL A 189 -16.65 -5.56 5.06
C VAL A 189 -15.37 -5.18 5.81
N VAL A 190 -15.52 -4.28 6.77
CA VAL A 190 -14.45 -3.92 7.67
C VAL A 190 -14.99 -3.92 9.09
N ASN A 191 -14.21 -4.43 10.04
CA ASN A 191 -14.61 -4.55 11.44
C ASN A 191 -15.91 -5.36 11.67
N PRO A 192 -15.90 -6.67 11.36
CA PRO A 192 -17.12 -7.50 11.37
C PRO A 192 -17.72 -7.75 12.78
N ARG A 193 -17.04 -7.37 13.87
CA ARG A 193 -17.52 -7.60 15.25
C ARG A 193 -18.29 -6.44 15.89
N VAL A 194 -18.39 -5.27 15.24
CA VAL A 194 -19.07 -4.11 15.84
C VAL A 194 -20.55 -4.08 15.42
N LEU A 195 -21.43 -4.22 16.42
CA LEU A 195 -22.87 -4.42 16.18
C LEU A 195 -23.71 -3.14 16.20
N VAL A 196 -23.21 -2.06 16.81
CA VAL A 196 -23.95 -0.80 17.04
C VAL A 196 -23.75 0.20 15.90
N VAL A 197 -22.51 0.35 15.46
CA VAL A 197 -22.13 1.16 14.30
C VAL A 197 -21.69 0.19 13.21
N MET A 198 -22.30 0.32 12.04
CA MET A 198 -21.93 -0.47 10.88
C MET A 198 -20.71 0.15 10.22
N HIS A 199 -19.86 -0.69 9.66
CA HIS A 199 -18.59 -0.30 9.08
C HIS A 199 -18.42 -0.98 7.73
N TYR A 200 -18.12 -0.20 6.70
CA TYR A 200 -17.91 -0.72 5.35
C TYR A 200 -16.90 0.14 4.60
N MET A 201 -16.10 -0.45 3.73
CA MET A 201 -15.09 0.27 2.97
C MET A 201 -15.31 0.10 1.47
N PHE A 202 -15.23 1.19 0.73
CA PHE A 202 -15.24 1.20 -0.72
C PHE A 202 -13.88 1.64 -1.26
N LEU A 203 -13.39 0.93 -2.26
CA LEU A 203 -12.14 1.22 -2.95
C LEU A 203 -12.44 1.54 -4.43
N SER A 204 -12.11 2.74 -4.86
CA SER A 204 -12.02 3.16 -6.26
C SER A 204 -10.56 3.27 -6.67
N GLU A 205 -10.27 3.58 -7.94
CA GLU A 205 -8.89 3.74 -8.43
C GLU A 205 -8.08 4.72 -7.57
N ASP A 206 -8.61 5.93 -7.33
CA ASP A 206 -7.91 7.00 -6.63
C ASP A 206 -8.31 7.17 -5.16
N TRP A 207 -9.47 6.63 -4.76
CA TRP A 207 -10.06 6.93 -3.45
C TRP A 207 -10.38 5.67 -2.64
N GLU A 208 -10.09 5.75 -1.34
CA GLU A 208 -10.70 4.91 -0.30
C GLU A 208 -11.80 5.74 0.37
N MET A 209 -13.00 5.16 0.48
CA MET A 209 -14.12 5.73 1.22
C MET A 209 -14.51 4.76 2.34
N TYR A 210 -14.25 5.15 3.58
CA TYR A 210 -14.71 4.42 4.76
C TYR A 210 -16.07 4.96 5.18
N VAL A 211 -17.08 4.10 5.22
CA VAL A 211 -18.47 4.43 5.53
C VAL A 211 -18.82 3.84 6.88
N THR A 212 -19.39 4.67 7.76
CA THR A 212 -19.90 4.23 9.06
C THR A 212 -21.29 4.79 9.28
N TRP A 213 -22.23 3.99 9.78
CA TRP A 213 -23.57 4.48 10.06
C TRP A 213 -24.20 3.79 11.27
N HIS A 214 -25.13 4.49 11.89
CA HIS A 214 -25.80 4.03 13.08
C HIS A 214 -27.22 3.53 12.75
N VAL A 215 -27.51 2.27 13.08
CA VAL A 215 -28.82 1.64 12.82
C VAL A 215 -29.77 1.93 13.98
N MET A 216 -30.15 3.20 14.16
CA MET A 216 -31.13 3.64 15.17
C MET A 216 -32.34 4.29 14.53
N ILE A 217 -33.28 4.73 15.37
CA ILE A 217 -34.39 5.58 14.95
C ILE A 217 -33.94 7.06 14.93
N PRO A 218 -34.61 7.90 14.12
CA PRO A 218 -34.39 9.34 14.14
C PRO A 218 -34.55 9.94 15.53
N PRO A 219 -33.77 10.98 15.86
CA PRO A 219 -32.79 11.68 15.02
C PRO A 219 -31.36 11.09 15.10
N TYR A 220 -31.20 9.86 15.59
CA TYR A 220 -29.89 9.26 15.91
C TYR A 220 -29.36 8.31 14.84
N ASP A 221 -30.03 8.24 13.68
CA ASP A 221 -29.73 7.39 12.53
C ASP A 221 -28.78 8.11 11.54
N TRP A 222 -27.59 8.44 12.02
CA TRP A 222 -26.60 9.17 11.25
C TRP A 222 -25.77 8.25 10.33
N ALA A 223 -25.17 8.83 9.30
CA ALA A 223 -24.13 8.20 8.49
C ALA A 223 -22.95 9.15 8.30
N ARG A 224 -21.74 8.59 8.21
CA ARG A 224 -20.49 9.32 7.99
C ARG A 224 -19.66 8.63 6.93
N ILE A 225 -18.91 9.42 6.19
CA ILE A 225 -17.84 8.93 5.32
C ILE A 225 -16.53 9.64 5.62
N TYR A 226 -15.44 8.91 5.42
CA TYR A 226 -14.08 9.41 5.51
C TYR A 226 -13.34 9.05 4.24
N ILE A 227 -12.75 10.06 3.59
CA ILE A 227 -12.15 9.91 2.26
C ILE A 227 -10.64 10.09 2.35
N ARG A 228 -9.91 9.11 1.84
CA ARG A 228 -8.45 9.10 1.72
C ARG A 228 -8.08 8.94 0.25
N HIS A 229 -7.19 9.79 -0.24
CA HIS A 229 -6.55 9.58 -1.54
C HIS A 229 -5.57 8.42 -1.44
N ARG A 230 -5.71 7.45 -2.33
CA ARG A 230 -4.88 6.24 -2.33
C ARG A 230 -3.45 6.59 -2.72
N TYR A 231 -2.51 5.79 -2.23
CA TYR A 231 -1.09 5.82 -2.59
C TYR A 231 -0.25 7.06 -2.18
N ASN A 232 -0.85 8.12 -1.64
CA ASN A 232 -0.14 9.32 -1.17
C ASN A 232 -0.59 9.82 0.22
N GLN A 233 -1.65 9.24 0.80
CA GLN A 233 -2.13 9.56 2.14
C GLN A 233 -2.26 8.29 2.97
N THR A 234 -1.93 8.36 4.25
CA THR A 234 -2.07 7.27 5.23
C THR A 234 -3.35 7.34 6.05
N ALA A 235 -3.99 8.51 6.06
CA ALA A 235 -5.22 8.78 6.80
C ALA A 235 -6.18 9.60 5.94
N PRO A 236 -7.50 9.56 6.22
CA PRO A 236 -8.46 10.41 5.55
C PRO A 236 -8.11 11.90 5.69
N THR A 237 -8.42 12.67 4.64
CA THR A 237 -8.26 14.14 4.65
C THR A 237 -9.59 14.87 4.54
N TYR A 238 -10.67 14.14 4.24
CA TYR A 238 -12.03 14.67 4.21
C TYR A 238 -12.97 13.78 5.02
N ALA A 239 -13.95 14.41 5.66
CA ALA A 239 -15.00 13.72 6.38
C ALA A 239 -16.34 14.45 6.17
N PHE A 240 -17.40 13.67 6.00
CA PHE A 240 -18.75 14.18 5.78
C PHE A 240 -19.77 13.38 6.59
N GLU A 241 -20.85 14.03 6.99
CA GLU A 241 -21.91 13.45 7.82
C GLU A 241 -23.29 13.75 7.24
N ILE A 242 -24.19 12.77 7.31
CA ILE A 242 -25.65 12.94 7.26
C ILE A 242 -26.14 12.75 8.70
N SER A 243 -26.71 13.80 9.30
CA SER A 243 -27.09 13.77 10.73
C SER A 243 -28.30 12.87 11.02
N SER A 244 -29.17 12.64 10.04
CA SER A 244 -30.25 11.66 10.08
C SER A 244 -30.61 11.22 8.66
N ILE A 245 -30.53 9.93 8.39
CA ILE A 245 -30.81 9.33 7.08
C ILE A 245 -32.31 9.41 6.77
N GLN A 246 -33.17 9.05 7.73
CA GLN A 246 -34.62 9.02 7.52
C GLN A 246 -35.25 10.42 7.43
N GLU A 247 -34.68 11.42 8.09
CA GLU A 247 -35.09 12.82 7.92
C GLU A 247 -34.56 13.45 6.62
N GLN A 248 -33.82 12.68 5.80
CA GLN A 248 -33.24 13.14 4.54
C GLN A 248 -32.35 14.38 4.72
N ALA A 249 -31.64 14.45 5.86
CA ALA A 249 -30.67 15.49 6.10
C ALA A 249 -29.62 15.48 4.97
N GLN A 250 -29.22 16.66 4.53
CA GLN A 250 -28.18 16.76 3.50
C GLN A 250 -26.81 16.45 4.13
N PRO A 251 -25.89 15.85 3.36
CA PRO A 251 -24.51 15.73 3.80
C PRO A 251 -23.89 17.10 4.13
N GLN A 252 -23.03 17.12 5.14
CA GLN A 252 -22.25 18.28 5.55
C GLN A 252 -20.82 17.89 5.88
N ALA A 253 -19.88 18.80 5.69
CA ALA A 253 -18.49 18.60 6.08
C ALA A 253 -18.35 18.58 7.61
N ILE A 254 -17.50 17.70 8.12
CA ILE A 254 -17.10 17.62 9.52
C ILE A 254 -15.58 17.55 9.63
N GLU A 255 -15.03 17.76 10.82
CA GLU A 255 -13.60 17.51 11.05
C GLU A 255 -13.29 16.01 10.97
N VAL A 256 -12.14 15.66 10.40
CA VAL A 256 -11.66 14.27 10.38
C VAL A 256 -11.27 13.89 11.81
N PRO A 257 -11.90 12.88 12.42
CA PRO A 257 -11.54 12.47 13.77
C PRO A 257 -10.17 11.78 13.82
N ASP A 258 -9.43 11.95 14.92
CA ASP A 258 -8.10 11.38 15.11
C ASP A 258 -8.05 9.84 15.10
N TRP A 259 -9.20 9.17 15.28
CA TRP A 259 -9.28 7.71 15.38
C TRP A 259 -9.45 7.00 14.03
N VAL A 260 -9.62 7.73 12.92
CA VAL A 260 -9.96 7.17 11.60
C VAL A 260 -8.75 6.84 10.74
#